data_AF-A0AAD1R1B4-F1
#
_entry.id   AF-A0AAD1R1B4-F1
#
_cell.length_a   1.000
_cell.length_b   1.000
_cell.length_c   1.000
_cell.angle_alpha   90.00
_cell.angle_beta   90.00
_cell.angle_gamma   90.00
#
_symmetry.space_group_name_H-M   'P 1'
#
loop_
_entity.id
_entity.type
_entity.pdbx_description
1 polymer ?
#
loop_
_entity_poly.entity_id
_entity_poly.type
_entity_poly.pdbx_seq_one_letter_code
_entity_poly.pdbx_strand_id
1 'polypeptide(L)'
;MRLGEFDPPDMNPYSFLDLGSVQTQEHRDLAVEAAIKSFVLLKNIRDTLPLDLESIRGKRIGVIGPFADNPQELFGDYEPHPDPQYITTPKEGLAMLPVKIFFAAGCINAQCEKYNPNEIKEVVQSVDITIVCLGTGVSVETEGKDRVDLSFPGHQADLLRDAVGSAAGRPVILLLFNAGPLDVSWAQSSDGVQAILECFFPAQASGIAIAKTMVGADGVNPAGRLPVTWPARMQQVPPMENYTMHGRTYRYFGNQVPLYPFGYGLSYTKFYYSDLVVTHSSLQMCETLQLSVQVHNSGSRIGEEVAQVYISWSNASVPVPRWQLVGIQRIAVPLDSAVKIFFSVRPEQRAVWTDQWKVEPGNFFLYVGGQQPFQDLTVPSNTLQTNFTVEGKAQPLNTC
;
A
#
# COMPACT_ATOMS: atom_id res chain seq x y z
N MET A 1 22.03 26.20 22.26
CA MET A 1 21.72 25.10 21.31
C MET A 1 20.23 25.13 21.01
N ARG A 2 19.79 24.76 19.80
CA ARG A 2 18.36 24.88 19.42
C ARG A 2 17.40 23.99 20.23
N LEU A 3 17.90 22.94 20.90
CA LEU A 3 17.10 22.02 21.72
C LEU A 3 16.86 22.52 23.16
N GLY A 4 17.36 23.71 23.53
CA GLY A 4 17.11 24.29 24.85
C GLY A 4 17.86 23.63 26.02
N GLU A 5 18.92 22.85 25.75
CA GLU A 5 19.74 22.16 26.76
C GLU A 5 20.30 23.07 27.87
N PHE A 6 20.49 24.35 27.56
CA PHE A 6 21.02 25.35 28.50
C PHE A 6 19.96 26.37 28.92
N ASP A 7 18.75 26.26 28.39
CA ASP A 7 17.67 27.17 28.74
C ASP A 7 17.08 26.75 30.10
N PRO A 8 16.61 27.70 30.92
CA PRO A 8 15.83 27.37 32.11
C PRO A 8 14.68 26.40 31.79
N PRO A 9 14.33 25.44 32.68
CA PRO A 9 13.27 24.46 32.39
C PRO A 9 11.93 25.07 31.99
N ASP A 10 11.59 26.25 32.52
CA ASP A 10 10.38 27.00 32.18
C ASP A 10 10.40 27.59 30.76
N MET A 11 11.58 27.72 30.15
CA MET A 11 11.77 28.20 28.77
C MET A 11 11.91 27.05 27.76
N ASN A 12 12.03 25.80 28.22
CA ASN A 12 12.19 24.64 27.36
C ASN A 12 10.83 23.91 27.20
N PRO A 13 10.23 23.91 25.99
CA PRO A 13 8.92 23.31 25.77
C PRO A 13 8.86 21.80 26.01
N TYR A 14 10.01 21.12 26.08
CA TYR A 14 10.11 19.68 26.31
C TYR A 14 10.22 19.30 27.79
N SER A 15 10.52 20.27 28.67
CA SER A 15 10.74 20.00 30.11
C SER A 15 9.49 19.57 30.87
N PHE A 16 8.30 19.69 30.27
CA PHE A 16 7.02 19.28 30.86
C PHE A 16 6.53 17.90 30.36
N LEU A 17 7.24 17.27 29.42
CA LEU A 17 6.88 15.94 28.93
C LEU A 17 7.29 14.87 29.95
N ASP A 18 6.39 13.93 30.22
CA ASP A 18 6.61 12.81 31.13
C ASP A 18 6.10 11.49 30.55
N LEU A 19 6.18 10.40 31.33
CA LEU A 19 5.66 9.10 30.91
C LEU A 19 4.14 9.09 30.65
N GLY A 20 3.38 10.01 31.25
CA GLY A 20 1.95 10.18 30.98
C GLY A 20 1.67 10.73 29.57
N SER A 21 2.68 11.30 28.91
CA SER A 21 2.61 11.74 27.51
C SER A 21 2.89 10.61 26.51
N VAL A 22 3.36 9.44 26.98
CA VAL A 22 3.72 8.30 26.13
C VAL A 22 2.51 7.38 25.94
N GLN A 23 2.23 6.99 24.70
CA GLN A 23 1.15 6.06 24.35
C GLN A 23 -0.22 6.44 24.94
N THR A 24 -0.58 7.72 24.94
CA THR A 24 -1.94 8.17 25.34
C THR A 24 -3.03 7.55 24.47
N GLN A 25 -4.30 7.67 24.87
CA GLN A 25 -5.40 7.17 24.05
C GLN A 25 -5.39 7.78 22.64
N GLU A 26 -5.12 9.08 22.53
CA GLU A 26 -5.03 9.80 21.27
C GLU A 26 -3.90 9.26 20.38
N HIS A 27 -2.73 8.94 20.95
CA HIS A 27 -1.63 8.32 20.20
C HIS A 27 -2.00 6.92 19.70
N ARG A 28 -2.71 6.13 20.51
CA ARG A 28 -3.16 4.78 20.12
C ARG A 28 -4.25 4.83 19.05
N ASP A 29 -5.18 5.77 19.15
CA ASP A 29 -6.22 5.97 18.13
C ASP A 29 -5.60 6.40 16.80
N LEU A 30 -4.62 7.31 16.83
CA LEU A 30 -3.86 7.70 15.64
C LEU A 30 -3.09 6.52 15.04
N ALA A 31 -2.51 5.65 15.87
CA ALA A 31 -1.83 4.44 15.37
C ALA A 31 -2.79 3.49 14.65
N VAL A 32 -4.02 3.31 15.16
CA VAL A 32 -5.07 2.52 14.49
C VAL A 32 -5.49 3.17 13.18
N GLU A 33 -5.70 4.48 13.16
CA GLU A 33 -6.02 5.22 11.93
C GLU A 33 -4.90 5.07 10.89
N ALA A 34 -3.64 5.29 11.29
CA ALA A 34 -2.49 5.18 10.41
C ALA A 34 -2.35 3.76 9.81
N ALA A 35 -2.52 2.72 10.63
CA ALA A 35 -2.49 1.33 10.17
C ALA A 35 -3.62 1.03 9.16
N ILE A 36 -4.87 1.41 9.46
CA ILE A 36 -5.99 1.23 8.52
C ILE A 36 -5.71 1.97 7.20
N LYS A 37 -5.16 3.19 7.29
CA LYS A 37 -4.86 4.03 6.13
C LYS A 37 -3.67 3.54 5.30
N SER A 38 -2.80 2.68 5.84
CA SER A 38 -1.64 2.12 5.14
C SER A 38 -1.95 0.83 4.37
N PHE A 39 -2.99 0.09 4.76
CA PHE A 39 -3.32 -1.19 4.16
C PHE A 39 -3.67 -1.08 2.67
N VAL A 40 -3.10 -1.98 1.87
CA VAL A 40 -3.34 -2.06 0.42
C VAL A 40 -4.05 -3.36 0.10
N LEU A 41 -5.28 -3.25 -0.40
CA LEU A 41 -6.03 -4.41 -0.89
C LEU A 41 -5.49 -4.81 -2.27
N LEU A 42 -4.76 -5.91 -2.36
CA LEU A 42 -4.08 -6.36 -3.58
C LEU A 42 -4.94 -7.29 -4.44
N LYS A 43 -5.89 -7.97 -3.82
CA LYS A 43 -6.85 -8.87 -4.48
C LYS A 43 -8.12 -8.95 -3.65
N ASN A 44 -9.26 -8.97 -4.32
CA ASN A 44 -10.56 -9.24 -3.71
C ASN A 44 -11.49 -9.81 -4.78
N ILE A 45 -11.70 -11.12 -4.78
CA ILE A 45 -12.58 -11.77 -5.75
C ILE A 45 -13.97 -11.93 -5.15
N ARG A 46 -15.02 -11.78 -5.97
CA ARG A 46 -16.43 -11.99 -5.57
C ARG A 46 -16.86 -11.16 -4.35
N ASP A 47 -16.19 -10.01 -4.15
CA ASP A 47 -16.41 -9.13 -3.00
C ASP A 47 -16.35 -9.86 -1.65
N THR A 48 -15.42 -10.84 -1.51
CA THR A 48 -15.22 -11.60 -0.26
C THR A 48 -14.95 -10.68 0.93
N LEU A 49 -14.17 -9.62 0.73
CA LEU A 49 -14.03 -8.53 1.70
C LEU A 49 -14.85 -7.30 1.27
N PRO A 50 -15.43 -6.56 2.23
CA PRO A 50 -15.42 -6.84 3.67
C PRO A 50 -16.37 -7.99 4.03
N LEU A 51 -16.03 -8.73 5.08
CA LEU A 51 -16.88 -9.76 5.67
C LEU A 51 -18.13 -9.12 6.28
N ASP A 52 -19.30 -9.59 5.87
CA ASP A 52 -20.57 -9.17 6.44
C ASP A 52 -20.71 -9.69 7.88
N LEU A 53 -20.85 -8.76 8.85
CA LEU A 53 -20.87 -9.08 10.29
C LEU A 53 -21.97 -10.06 10.67
N GLU A 54 -23.16 -9.93 10.08
CA GLU A 54 -24.27 -10.84 10.38
C GLU A 54 -24.04 -12.21 9.77
N SER A 55 -23.52 -12.27 8.55
CA SER A 55 -23.19 -13.54 7.88
C SER A 55 -22.07 -14.33 8.56
N ILE A 56 -21.13 -13.64 9.21
CA ILE A 56 -20.03 -14.29 9.95
C ILE A 56 -20.35 -14.60 11.41
N ARG A 57 -21.48 -14.13 11.95
CA ARG A 57 -21.86 -14.34 13.35
C ARG A 57 -21.86 -15.83 13.70
N GLY A 58 -21.05 -16.22 14.68
CA GLY A 58 -20.88 -17.60 15.15
C GLY A 58 -20.10 -18.52 14.21
N LYS A 59 -19.61 -18.03 13.06
CA LYS A 59 -18.72 -18.78 12.16
C LYS A 59 -17.40 -19.07 12.85
N ARG A 60 -16.78 -20.16 12.41
CA ARG A 60 -15.44 -20.56 12.83
C ARG A 60 -14.44 -19.94 11.87
N ILE A 61 -13.48 -19.17 12.37
CA ILE A 61 -12.42 -18.56 11.57
C ILE A 61 -11.09 -19.13 12.03
N GLY A 62 -10.34 -19.71 11.09
CA GLY A 62 -8.97 -20.12 11.32
C GLY A 62 -8.03 -18.94 11.10
N VAL A 63 -7.17 -18.63 12.05
CA VAL A 63 -6.11 -17.61 11.91
C VAL A 63 -4.79 -18.34 12.02
N ILE A 64 -4.05 -18.44 10.91
CA ILE A 64 -2.88 -19.30 10.81
C ILE A 64 -1.64 -18.57 10.28
N GLY A 65 -0.45 -19.12 10.55
CA GLY A 65 0.82 -18.60 10.08
C GLY A 65 1.64 -17.88 11.17
N PRO A 66 2.94 -17.67 10.95
CA PRO A 66 3.86 -17.18 11.98
C PRO A 66 3.54 -15.75 12.46
N PHE A 67 2.81 -14.94 11.68
CA PHE A 67 2.40 -13.59 12.05
C PHE A 67 1.02 -13.51 12.71
N ALA A 68 0.28 -14.64 12.78
CA ALA A 68 -1.10 -14.64 13.25
C ALA A 68 -1.23 -14.25 14.72
N ASP A 69 -0.25 -14.61 15.56
CA ASP A 69 -0.26 -14.36 17.00
C ASP A 69 1.15 -14.16 17.58
N ASN A 70 2.02 -13.48 16.83
CA ASN A 70 3.39 -13.21 17.27
C ASN A 70 3.64 -11.69 17.29
N PRO A 71 3.55 -11.04 18.47
CA PRO A 71 3.77 -9.60 18.62
C PRO A 71 5.09 -9.09 18.02
N GLN A 72 6.18 -9.86 18.13
CA GLN A 72 7.51 -9.43 17.70
C GLN A 72 7.63 -9.30 16.18
N GLU A 73 6.81 -10.04 15.42
CA GLU A 73 6.88 -10.04 13.97
C GLU A 73 6.05 -8.89 13.34
N LEU A 74 5.32 -8.12 14.13
CA LEU A 74 4.37 -7.10 13.64
C LEU A 74 4.95 -5.68 13.48
N PHE A 75 6.15 -5.43 14.02
CA PHE A 75 6.73 -4.10 14.09
C PHE A 75 7.76 -3.80 12.99
N GLY A 76 8.34 -4.85 12.39
CA GLY A 76 9.46 -4.68 11.47
C GLY A 76 10.74 -4.22 12.18
N ASP A 77 11.69 -3.71 11.41
CA ASP A 77 12.96 -3.20 11.94
C ASP A 77 12.80 -1.77 12.51
N TYR A 78 13.76 -1.32 13.34
CA TYR A 78 13.76 -0.03 14.03
C TYR A 78 12.49 0.24 14.87
N GLU A 79 12.00 -0.79 15.55
CA GLU A 79 10.78 -0.70 16.36
C GLU A 79 10.96 0.13 17.65
N PRO A 80 9.92 0.85 18.10
CA PRO A 80 9.87 1.38 19.46
C PRO A 80 9.63 0.25 20.48
N HIS A 81 9.75 0.55 21.77
CA HIS A 81 9.34 -0.36 22.85
C HIS A 81 7.97 0.06 23.40
N PRO A 82 6.85 -0.38 22.79
CA PRO A 82 5.52 -0.08 23.29
C PRO A 82 5.23 -0.82 24.60
N ASP A 83 4.17 -0.41 25.28
CA ASP A 83 3.68 -1.18 26.43
C ASP A 83 2.98 -2.44 25.89
N PRO A 84 3.37 -3.65 26.30
CA PRO A 84 2.80 -4.89 25.79
C PRO A 84 1.27 -4.97 25.87
N GLN A 85 0.64 -4.29 26.83
CA GLN A 85 -0.82 -4.28 26.96
C GLN A 85 -1.56 -3.60 25.79
N TYR A 86 -0.85 -2.78 25.01
CA TYR A 86 -1.42 -2.06 23.85
C TYR A 86 -1.09 -2.73 22.52
N ILE A 87 -0.38 -3.85 22.53
CA ILE A 87 -0.15 -4.65 21.34
C ILE A 87 -1.35 -5.56 21.12
N THR A 88 -1.90 -5.56 19.91
CA THR A 88 -2.95 -6.50 19.53
C THR A 88 -2.51 -7.29 18.29
N THR A 89 -2.47 -8.61 18.37
CA THR A 89 -2.14 -9.49 17.23
C THR A 89 -3.34 -9.66 16.28
N PRO A 90 -3.14 -10.14 15.04
CA PRO A 90 -4.25 -10.49 14.15
C PRO A 90 -5.27 -11.43 14.80
N LYS A 91 -4.82 -12.48 15.51
CA LYS A 91 -5.67 -13.41 16.25
C LYS A 91 -6.53 -12.69 17.30
N GLU A 92 -5.91 -11.84 18.12
CA GLU A 92 -6.59 -11.11 19.18
C GLU A 92 -7.61 -10.11 18.64
N GLY A 93 -7.25 -9.36 17.59
CA GLY A 93 -8.17 -8.42 16.94
C GLY A 93 -9.37 -9.12 16.32
N LEU A 94 -9.14 -10.22 15.59
CA LEU A 94 -10.22 -11.01 14.99
C LEU A 94 -11.11 -11.68 16.04
N ALA A 95 -10.59 -12.00 17.22
CA ALA A 95 -11.37 -12.52 18.34
C ALA A 95 -12.35 -11.49 18.94
N MET A 96 -12.19 -10.20 18.64
CA MET A 96 -13.16 -9.15 19.03
C MET A 96 -14.43 -9.18 18.18
N LEU A 97 -14.40 -9.84 17.02
CA LEU A 97 -15.58 -10.04 16.16
C LEU A 97 -16.47 -11.15 16.73
N PRO A 98 -17.77 -11.23 16.37
CA PRO A 98 -18.69 -12.23 16.90
C PRO A 98 -18.49 -13.62 16.24
N VAL A 99 -17.27 -14.16 16.29
CA VAL A 99 -16.81 -15.39 15.62
C VAL A 99 -16.12 -16.32 16.62
N LYS A 100 -15.86 -17.56 16.23
CA LYS A 100 -15.04 -18.52 16.99
C LYS A 100 -13.68 -18.65 16.34
N ILE A 101 -12.62 -18.24 17.04
CA ILE A 101 -11.25 -18.31 16.53
C ILE A 101 -10.64 -19.68 16.77
N PHE A 102 -10.03 -20.23 15.72
CA PHE A 102 -9.13 -21.38 15.75
C PHE A 102 -7.76 -20.91 15.28
N PHE A 103 -6.71 -21.43 15.89
CA PHE A 103 -5.35 -20.92 15.66
C PHE A 103 -4.39 -22.08 15.41
N ALA A 104 -3.47 -21.86 14.48
CA ALA A 104 -2.30 -22.70 14.27
C ALA A 104 -1.15 -21.84 13.73
N ALA A 105 0.00 -21.85 14.41
CA ALA A 105 1.14 -21.07 13.94
C ALA A 105 1.73 -21.69 12.67
N GLY A 106 1.79 -23.03 12.61
CA GLY A 106 2.42 -23.81 11.54
C GLY A 106 3.95 -23.69 11.49
N CYS A 107 4.47 -22.49 11.72
CA CYS A 107 5.87 -22.12 11.84
C CYS A 107 6.07 -21.23 13.08
N ILE A 108 7.25 -21.31 13.70
CA ILE A 108 7.55 -20.56 14.94
C ILE A 108 7.83 -19.07 14.70
N ASN A 109 8.36 -18.73 13.53
CA ASN A 109 8.79 -17.38 13.17
C ASN A 109 8.72 -17.20 11.65
N ALA A 110 9.05 -15.99 11.19
CA ALA A 110 9.01 -15.67 9.77
C ALA A 110 9.98 -16.51 8.91
N GLN A 111 11.14 -16.95 9.40
CA GLN A 111 12.03 -17.82 8.60
C GLN A 111 11.38 -19.15 8.21
N CYS A 112 10.47 -19.67 9.05
CA CYS A 112 9.64 -20.85 8.76
C CYS A 112 10.47 -22.06 8.27
N GLU A 113 11.62 -22.31 8.92
CA GLU A 113 12.54 -23.42 8.60
C GLU A 113 11.95 -24.80 8.88
N LYS A 114 11.07 -24.88 9.89
CA LYS A 114 10.33 -26.09 10.26
C LYS A 114 8.86 -25.79 10.17
N TYR A 115 8.14 -26.70 9.54
CA TYR A 115 6.72 -26.56 9.25
C TYR A 115 5.97 -27.85 9.57
N ASN A 116 4.84 -27.72 10.27
CA ASN A 116 3.92 -28.83 10.56
C ASN A 116 2.64 -28.73 9.71
N PRO A 117 2.54 -29.45 8.58
CA PRO A 117 1.37 -29.38 7.72
C PRO A 117 0.10 -29.93 8.35
N ASN A 118 0.20 -30.85 9.31
CA ASN A 118 -0.97 -31.46 9.93
C ASN A 118 -1.72 -30.45 10.81
N GLU A 119 -0.99 -29.62 11.56
CA GLU A 119 -1.57 -28.55 12.40
C GLU A 119 -2.43 -27.58 11.56
N ILE A 120 -1.92 -27.18 10.40
CA ILE A 120 -2.64 -26.32 9.45
C ILE A 120 -3.87 -27.04 8.88
N LYS A 121 -3.70 -28.28 8.44
CA LYS A 121 -4.78 -29.09 7.86
C LYS A 121 -5.93 -29.25 8.84
N GLU A 122 -5.65 -29.60 10.09
CA GLU A 122 -6.65 -29.79 11.14
C GLU A 122 -7.47 -28.51 11.40
N VAL A 123 -6.79 -27.36 11.56
CA VAL A 123 -7.49 -26.08 11.76
C VAL A 123 -8.32 -25.72 10.53
N VAL A 124 -7.73 -25.71 9.34
CA VAL A 124 -8.41 -25.28 8.11
C VAL A 124 -9.60 -26.17 7.78
N GLN A 125 -9.51 -27.48 8.04
CA GLN A 125 -10.63 -28.40 7.85
C GLN A 125 -11.80 -28.15 8.80
N SER A 126 -11.54 -27.56 9.96
CA SER A 126 -12.54 -27.33 11.01
C SER A 126 -13.21 -25.94 10.98
N VAL A 127 -12.83 -25.04 10.07
CA VAL A 127 -13.29 -23.65 10.05
C VAL A 127 -14.09 -23.30 8.79
N ASP A 128 -14.82 -22.19 8.80
CA ASP A 128 -15.65 -21.75 7.67
C ASP A 128 -14.88 -20.76 6.77
N ILE A 129 -13.93 -20.00 7.34
CA ILE A 129 -13.04 -19.05 6.66
C ILE A 129 -11.63 -19.22 7.24
N THR A 130 -10.60 -19.14 6.40
CA THR A 130 -9.20 -19.17 6.83
C THR A 130 -8.51 -17.84 6.53
N ILE A 131 -7.84 -17.27 7.51
CA ILE A 131 -7.00 -16.08 7.42
C ILE A 131 -5.55 -16.54 7.63
N VAL A 132 -4.68 -16.29 6.65
CA VAL A 132 -3.29 -16.74 6.63
C VAL A 132 -2.38 -15.53 6.74
N CYS A 133 -1.49 -15.50 7.74
CA CYS A 133 -0.64 -14.35 8.06
C CYS A 133 0.83 -14.71 7.79
N LEU A 134 1.36 -14.19 6.68
CA LEU A 134 2.68 -14.53 6.12
C LEU A 134 3.51 -13.26 5.86
N GLY A 135 4.82 -13.39 5.73
CA GLY A 135 5.68 -12.22 5.64
C GLY A 135 7.17 -12.52 5.74
N THR A 136 7.97 -11.47 5.93
CA THR A 136 9.43 -11.53 5.98
C THR A 136 9.97 -11.41 7.40
N GLY A 137 9.54 -10.41 8.17
CA GLY A 137 10.00 -10.19 9.54
C GLY A 137 11.51 -9.89 9.66
N VAL A 138 11.94 -9.44 10.85
CA VAL A 138 13.34 -9.02 11.11
C VAL A 138 14.34 -10.17 11.05
N SER A 139 13.85 -11.40 11.27
CA SER A 139 14.65 -12.61 11.15
C SER A 139 15.03 -12.94 9.70
N VAL A 140 14.39 -12.33 8.71
CA VAL A 140 14.69 -12.52 7.28
C VAL A 140 15.33 -11.27 6.67
N GLU A 141 14.83 -10.08 7.01
CA GLU A 141 15.33 -8.79 6.47
C GLU A 141 15.49 -7.74 7.57
N THR A 142 16.65 -7.09 7.65
CA THR A 142 17.00 -6.03 8.63
C THR A 142 18.27 -5.29 8.16
N GLU A 143 18.68 -4.23 8.85
CA GLU A 143 19.98 -3.59 8.63
C GLU A 143 21.12 -4.63 8.57
N GLY A 144 21.90 -4.58 7.49
CA GLY A 144 23.00 -5.52 7.26
C GLY A 144 22.56 -6.94 6.85
N LYS A 145 21.28 -7.16 6.59
CA LYS A 145 20.72 -8.45 6.16
C LYS A 145 19.71 -8.28 5.02
N ASP A 146 20.22 -8.29 3.80
CA ASP A 146 19.40 -8.28 2.59
C ASP A 146 18.81 -9.66 2.29
N ARG A 147 17.61 -9.68 1.70
CA ARG A 147 17.02 -10.92 1.15
C ARG A 147 17.78 -11.38 -0.09
N VAL A 148 17.90 -12.69 -0.23
CA VAL A 148 18.51 -13.32 -1.42
C VAL A 148 17.60 -13.28 -2.65
N ASP A 149 16.28 -13.32 -2.45
CA ASP A 149 15.27 -13.22 -3.50
C ASP A 149 13.92 -12.70 -2.94
N LEU A 150 12.91 -12.61 -3.81
CA LEU A 150 11.58 -12.09 -3.47
C LEU A 150 10.62 -13.16 -2.92
N SER A 151 11.02 -14.42 -2.83
CA SER A 151 10.12 -15.52 -2.47
C SER A 151 9.68 -15.44 -1.00
N PHE A 152 8.58 -16.13 -0.69
CA PHE A 152 8.24 -16.41 0.70
C PHE A 152 9.40 -17.11 1.43
N PRO A 153 9.70 -16.73 2.68
CA PRO A 153 10.74 -17.41 3.44
C PRO A 153 10.36 -18.84 3.83
N GLY A 154 11.33 -19.76 3.76
CA GLY A 154 11.18 -21.15 4.19
C GLY A 154 9.93 -21.82 3.62
N HIS A 155 9.14 -22.43 4.50
CA HIS A 155 7.94 -23.19 4.13
C HIS A 155 6.64 -22.36 4.10
N GLN A 156 6.69 -21.03 4.15
CA GLN A 156 5.47 -20.21 4.14
C GLN A 156 4.64 -20.38 2.86
N ALA A 157 5.27 -20.57 1.70
CA ALA A 157 4.55 -20.89 0.47
C ALA A 157 3.84 -22.25 0.53
N ASP A 158 4.46 -23.25 1.16
CA ASP A 158 3.85 -24.58 1.34
C ASP A 158 2.67 -24.51 2.30
N LEU A 159 2.80 -23.74 3.39
CA LEU A 159 1.72 -23.43 4.34
C LEU A 159 0.50 -22.85 3.62
N LEU A 160 0.70 -21.86 2.76
CA LEU A 160 -0.40 -21.25 2.00
C LEU A 160 -1.07 -22.25 1.05
N ARG A 161 -0.29 -23.07 0.34
CA ARG A 161 -0.82 -24.08 -0.58
C ARG A 161 -1.60 -25.17 0.15
N ASP A 162 -1.09 -25.65 1.29
CA ASP A 162 -1.78 -26.62 2.14
C ASP A 162 -3.09 -26.04 2.70
N ALA A 163 -3.07 -24.77 3.13
CA ALA A 163 -4.28 -24.08 3.60
C ALA A 163 -5.33 -24.00 2.48
N VAL A 164 -4.95 -23.56 1.28
CA VAL A 164 -5.87 -23.51 0.13
C VAL A 164 -6.40 -24.89 -0.25
N GLY A 165 -5.54 -25.92 -0.28
CA GLY A 165 -5.95 -27.29 -0.58
C GLY A 165 -6.93 -27.85 0.45
N SER A 166 -6.70 -27.56 1.73
CA SER A 166 -7.51 -28.07 2.85
C SER A 166 -8.80 -27.28 3.06
N ALA A 167 -8.84 -26.03 2.60
CA ALA A 167 -10.04 -25.21 2.63
C ALA A 167 -11.14 -25.80 1.75
N ALA A 168 -10.79 -26.61 0.75
CA ALA A 168 -11.74 -27.33 -0.10
C ALA A 168 -12.83 -26.41 -0.69
N GLY A 169 -12.43 -25.23 -1.15
CA GLY A 169 -13.32 -24.21 -1.73
C GLY A 169 -13.85 -23.17 -0.74
N ARG A 170 -13.63 -23.34 0.57
CA ARG A 170 -13.88 -22.29 1.57
C ARG A 170 -12.94 -21.09 1.35
N PRO A 171 -13.35 -19.86 1.72
CA PRO A 171 -12.52 -18.68 1.55
C PRO A 171 -11.20 -18.74 2.31
N VAL A 172 -10.10 -18.47 1.60
CA VAL A 172 -8.78 -18.16 2.19
C VAL A 172 -8.45 -16.70 1.93
N ILE A 173 -8.11 -15.96 2.98
CA ILE A 173 -7.68 -14.56 2.96
C ILE A 173 -6.22 -14.51 3.38
N LEU A 174 -5.36 -13.87 2.59
CA LEU A 174 -3.94 -13.73 2.86
C LEU A 174 -3.65 -12.32 3.39
N LEU A 175 -3.05 -12.24 4.58
CA LEU A 175 -2.48 -11.03 5.16
C LEU A 175 -0.96 -11.08 5.02
N LEU A 176 -0.38 -10.04 4.43
CA LEU A 176 1.06 -9.94 4.16
C LEU A 176 1.72 -8.94 5.11
N PHE A 177 2.85 -9.33 5.69
CA PHE A 177 3.66 -8.54 6.61
C PHE A 177 5.12 -8.47 6.13
N ASN A 178 5.41 -7.53 5.24
CA ASN A 178 6.74 -7.40 4.62
C ASN A 178 7.13 -5.94 4.36
N ALA A 179 8.43 -5.61 4.45
CA ALA A 179 8.91 -4.25 4.23
C ALA A 179 8.90 -3.85 2.75
N GLY A 180 9.11 -4.82 1.86
CA GLY A 180 9.22 -4.60 0.42
C GLY A 180 8.53 -5.70 -0.39
N PRO A 181 8.69 -5.70 -1.73
CA PRO A 181 8.02 -6.66 -2.60
C PRO A 181 8.22 -8.11 -2.20
N LEU A 182 7.15 -8.90 -2.28
CA LEU A 182 7.14 -10.34 -2.04
C LEU A 182 6.49 -11.05 -3.25
N ASP A 183 7.08 -12.15 -3.71
CA ASP A 183 6.52 -12.94 -4.80
C ASP A 183 5.32 -13.73 -4.30
N VAL A 184 4.14 -13.13 -4.52
CA VAL A 184 2.83 -13.72 -4.24
C VAL A 184 2.10 -14.08 -5.52
N SER A 185 2.81 -14.27 -6.64
CA SER A 185 2.22 -14.54 -7.96
C SER A 185 1.28 -15.74 -7.95
N TRP A 186 1.64 -16.82 -7.25
CA TRP A 186 0.76 -17.98 -7.08
C TRP A 186 -0.53 -17.61 -6.35
N ALA A 187 -0.45 -16.86 -5.24
CA ALA A 187 -1.63 -16.44 -4.48
C ALA A 187 -2.52 -15.49 -5.29
N GLN A 188 -1.91 -14.59 -6.06
CA GLN A 188 -2.61 -13.70 -6.99
C GLN A 188 -3.41 -14.49 -8.03
N SER A 189 -2.82 -15.55 -8.60
CA SER A 189 -3.47 -16.37 -9.64
C SER A 189 -4.49 -17.40 -9.12
N SER A 190 -4.42 -17.78 -7.85
CA SER A 190 -5.24 -18.85 -7.27
C SER A 190 -6.63 -18.36 -6.84
N ASP A 191 -7.71 -18.93 -7.39
CA ASP A 191 -9.09 -18.65 -6.94
C ASP A 191 -9.40 -19.09 -5.51
N GLY A 192 -8.56 -19.94 -4.93
CA GLY A 192 -8.67 -20.35 -3.53
C GLY A 192 -8.29 -19.22 -2.56
N VAL A 193 -7.35 -18.36 -2.97
CA VAL A 193 -6.99 -17.13 -2.22
C VAL A 193 -7.91 -16.02 -2.68
N GLN A 194 -8.97 -15.78 -1.92
CA GLN A 194 -10.06 -14.90 -2.32
C GLN A 194 -9.74 -13.42 -2.09
N ALA A 195 -8.91 -13.12 -1.09
CA ALA A 195 -8.42 -11.77 -0.87
C ALA A 195 -6.95 -11.77 -0.44
N ILE A 196 -6.24 -10.70 -0.80
CA ILE A 196 -4.86 -10.43 -0.37
C ILE A 196 -4.82 -9.00 0.17
N LEU A 197 -4.44 -8.83 1.43
CA LEU A 197 -4.26 -7.54 2.07
C LEU A 197 -2.78 -7.37 2.46
N GLU A 198 -2.13 -6.39 1.87
CA GLU A 198 -0.80 -5.95 2.28
C GLU A 198 -0.92 -5.06 3.51
N CYS A 199 -0.33 -5.52 4.62
CA CYS A 199 -0.41 -4.89 5.93
C CYS A 199 0.89 -4.18 6.33
N PHE A 200 2.00 -4.40 5.59
CA PHE A 200 3.34 -4.00 5.96
C PHE A 200 3.66 -4.40 7.42
N PHE A 201 4.08 -3.46 8.26
CA PHE A 201 4.24 -3.66 9.70
C PHE A 201 3.38 -2.64 10.45
N PRO A 202 2.13 -2.98 10.83
CA PRO A 202 1.22 -2.06 11.51
C PRO A 202 1.47 -1.95 13.02
N ALA A 203 2.54 -2.59 13.53
CA ALA A 203 3.02 -2.48 14.90
C ALA A 203 1.92 -2.81 15.92
N GLN A 204 1.85 -2.06 17.03
CA GLN A 204 0.93 -2.30 18.14
C GLN A 204 -0.56 -2.33 17.74
N ALA A 205 -0.93 -1.61 16.67
CA ALA A 205 -2.32 -1.45 16.23
C ALA A 205 -2.81 -2.57 15.28
N SER A 206 -1.94 -3.53 14.93
CA SER A 206 -2.17 -4.55 13.90
C SER A 206 -3.54 -5.23 14.01
N GLY A 207 -3.84 -5.85 15.14
CA GLY A 207 -5.07 -6.62 15.33
C GLY A 207 -6.33 -5.78 15.22
N ILE A 208 -6.37 -4.62 15.87
CA ILE A 208 -7.53 -3.72 15.85
C ILE A 208 -7.77 -3.20 14.43
N ALA A 209 -6.71 -2.76 13.74
CA ALA A 209 -6.79 -2.27 12.37
C ALA A 209 -7.25 -3.36 11.39
N ILE A 210 -6.73 -4.58 11.53
CA ILE A 210 -7.13 -5.74 10.72
C ILE A 210 -8.59 -6.08 10.96
N ALA A 211 -9.04 -6.18 12.21
CA ALA A 211 -10.43 -6.52 12.53
C ALA A 211 -11.41 -5.49 11.95
N LYS A 212 -11.13 -4.19 12.11
CA LYS A 212 -11.93 -3.10 11.53
C LYS A 212 -11.94 -3.17 10.01
N THR A 213 -10.79 -3.42 9.38
CA THR A 213 -10.68 -3.52 7.93
C THR A 213 -11.44 -4.72 7.38
N MET A 214 -11.27 -5.90 7.98
CA MET A 214 -11.90 -7.15 7.53
C MET A 214 -13.42 -7.04 7.42
N VAL A 215 -14.07 -6.26 8.28
CA VAL A 215 -15.54 -6.11 8.30
C VAL A 215 -16.03 -4.74 7.81
N GLY A 216 -15.11 -3.85 7.42
CA GLY A 216 -15.43 -2.47 7.05
C GLY A 216 -16.13 -1.68 8.17
N ALA A 217 -15.71 -1.90 9.43
CA ALA A 217 -16.29 -1.25 10.60
C ALA A 217 -16.18 0.28 10.50
N ASP A 218 -17.18 1.01 10.98
CA ASP A 218 -17.17 2.48 11.02
C ASP A 218 -16.90 3.16 9.65
N GLY A 219 -17.26 2.49 8.55
CA GLY A 219 -17.01 2.99 7.19
C GLY A 219 -15.59 2.78 6.68
N VAL A 220 -14.77 1.97 7.38
CA VAL A 220 -13.43 1.60 6.94
C VAL A 220 -13.48 0.94 5.56
N ASN A 221 -12.64 1.47 4.67
CA ASN A 221 -12.49 1.00 3.31
C ASN A 221 -11.01 1.18 2.92
N PRO A 222 -10.29 0.10 2.56
CA PRO A 222 -8.89 0.19 2.14
C PRO A 222 -8.71 1.20 1.00
N ALA A 223 -7.83 2.16 1.24
CA ALA A 223 -7.45 3.20 0.28
C ALA A 223 -5.94 3.39 0.21
N GLY A 224 -5.15 2.49 0.81
CA GLY A 224 -3.71 2.43 0.58
C GLY A 224 -3.42 2.13 -0.89
N ARG A 225 -2.30 2.64 -1.38
CA ARG A 225 -1.76 2.37 -2.72
C ARG A 225 -0.29 2.02 -2.58
N LEU A 226 0.19 1.07 -3.37
CA LEU A 226 1.59 0.63 -3.32
C LEU A 226 2.53 1.80 -3.62
N PRO A 227 3.46 2.15 -2.72
CA PRO A 227 4.45 3.21 -2.95
C PRO A 227 5.63 2.72 -3.80
N VAL A 228 5.69 1.43 -4.13
CA VAL A 228 6.74 0.80 -4.92
C VAL A 228 6.15 -0.20 -5.90
N THR A 229 6.77 -0.33 -7.07
CA THR A 229 6.43 -1.38 -8.03
C THR A 229 6.87 -2.73 -7.47
N TRP A 230 5.98 -3.72 -7.47
CA TRP A 230 6.30 -5.11 -7.11
C TRP A 230 6.67 -5.90 -8.36
N PRO A 231 7.94 -6.30 -8.52
CA PRO A 231 8.34 -7.18 -9.60
C PRO A 231 7.65 -8.54 -9.44
N ALA A 232 7.31 -9.17 -10.56
CA ALA A 232 6.72 -10.50 -10.61
C ALA A 232 7.70 -11.63 -10.32
N ARG A 233 9.01 -11.36 -10.39
CA ARG A 233 10.07 -12.33 -10.10
C ARG A 233 11.41 -11.62 -9.96
N MET A 234 12.38 -12.30 -9.34
CA MET A 234 13.70 -11.74 -9.07
C MET A 234 14.45 -11.29 -10.34
N GLN A 235 14.21 -11.93 -11.50
CA GLN A 235 14.86 -11.57 -12.77
C GLN A 235 14.45 -10.19 -13.30
N GLN A 236 13.40 -9.59 -12.75
CA GLN A 236 13.00 -8.21 -13.06
C GLN A 236 13.70 -7.19 -12.17
N VAL A 237 14.44 -7.61 -11.14
CA VAL A 237 15.21 -6.75 -10.25
C VAL A 237 16.63 -6.61 -10.80
N PRO A 238 17.06 -5.40 -11.19
CA PRO A 238 18.43 -5.19 -11.64
C PRO A 238 19.45 -5.43 -10.51
N PRO A 239 20.68 -5.90 -10.82
CA PRO A 239 21.76 -6.08 -9.84
C PRO A 239 21.98 -4.83 -8.99
N MET A 240 22.31 -5.01 -7.71
CA MET A 240 22.44 -3.90 -6.76
C MET A 240 23.50 -2.87 -7.20
N GLU A 241 24.54 -3.30 -7.90
CA GLU A 241 25.61 -2.44 -8.42
C GLU A 241 25.20 -1.64 -9.68
N ASN A 242 24.00 -1.88 -10.22
CA ASN A 242 23.48 -1.15 -11.37
C ASN A 242 22.79 0.16 -10.94
N TYR A 243 23.50 1.27 -11.14
CA TYR A 243 23.07 2.65 -10.86
C TYR A 243 22.41 3.37 -12.04
N THR A 244 22.13 2.68 -13.16
CA THR A 244 21.57 3.32 -14.37
C THR A 244 20.07 3.65 -14.30
N MET A 245 19.39 3.26 -13.21
CA MET A 245 17.93 3.29 -13.02
C MET A 245 17.10 2.43 -13.99
N HIS A 246 17.66 1.92 -15.09
CA HIS A 246 16.96 1.01 -16.00
C HIS A 246 16.42 -0.22 -15.27
N GLY A 247 15.14 -0.53 -15.49
CA GLY A 247 14.45 -1.64 -14.81
C GLY A 247 14.08 -1.34 -13.36
N ARG A 248 14.31 -0.12 -12.85
CA ARG A 248 13.97 0.27 -11.47
C ARG A 248 12.80 1.24 -11.44
N THR A 249 11.92 1.09 -10.44
CA THR A 249 10.73 1.95 -10.23
C THR A 249 9.77 1.97 -11.42
N TYR A 250 8.55 2.48 -11.23
CA TYR A 250 7.62 2.66 -12.35
C TYR A 250 8.14 3.60 -13.44
N ARG A 251 9.03 4.54 -13.09
CA ARG A 251 9.59 5.55 -13.99
C ARG A 251 10.45 4.93 -15.09
N TYR A 252 11.15 3.84 -14.80
CA TYR A 252 12.15 3.23 -15.68
C TYR A 252 12.06 1.70 -15.79
N PHE A 253 10.94 1.09 -15.36
CA PHE A 253 10.74 -0.38 -15.38
C PHE A 253 10.85 -1.01 -16.78
N GLY A 254 10.73 -0.21 -17.85
CA GLY A 254 10.74 -0.70 -19.23
C GLY A 254 9.42 -1.38 -19.62
N ASN A 255 9.44 -2.26 -20.61
CA ASN A 255 8.23 -2.90 -21.16
C ASN A 255 7.82 -4.19 -20.42
N GLN A 256 8.41 -4.47 -19.26
CA GLN A 256 8.06 -5.64 -18.48
C GLN A 256 6.80 -5.38 -17.64
N VAL A 257 5.99 -6.42 -17.42
CA VAL A 257 4.81 -6.35 -16.58
C VAL A 257 5.19 -6.69 -15.13
N PRO A 258 4.97 -5.79 -14.16
CA PRO A 258 5.17 -6.10 -12.74
C PRO A 258 4.02 -6.97 -12.21
N LEU A 259 4.19 -7.61 -11.05
CA LEU A 259 3.09 -8.31 -10.37
C LEU A 259 2.05 -7.32 -9.84
N TYR A 260 2.53 -6.26 -9.16
CA TYR A 260 1.70 -5.12 -8.81
C TYR A 260 2.38 -3.80 -9.22
N PRO A 261 1.71 -2.96 -10.02
CA PRO A 261 2.23 -1.66 -10.41
C PRO A 261 2.38 -0.67 -9.24
N PHE A 262 3.16 0.40 -9.46
CA PHE A 262 3.17 1.53 -8.53
C PHE A 262 1.79 2.19 -8.49
N GLY A 263 1.36 2.63 -7.31
CA GLY A 263 0.06 3.28 -7.13
C GLY A 263 -1.12 2.31 -7.23
N TYR A 264 -0.89 0.99 -7.27
CA TYR A 264 -1.95 -0.02 -7.29
C TYR A 264 -2.55 -0.23 -5.89
N GLY A 265 -3.86 -0.42 -5.81
CA GLY A 265 -4.58 -0.80 -4.60
C GLY A 265 -6.09 -0.76 -4.83
N LEU A 266 -6.77 -1.82 -4.45
CA LEU A 266 -8.22 -1.93 -4.57
C LEU A 266 -8.92 -1.20 -3.41
N SER A 267 -10.24 -1.08 -3.55
CA SER A 267 -11.16 -0.57 -2.55
C SER A 267 -12.35 -1.52 -2.43
N TYR A 268 -13.10 -1.43 -1.33
CA TYR A 268 -14.42 -2.06 -1.21
C TYR A 268 -15.52 -1.35 -2.00
N THR A 269 -15.19 -0.21 -2.63
CA THR A 269 -16.07 0.49 -3.57
C THR A 269 -15.34 0.73 -4.90
N LYS A 270 -16.03 1.33 -5.87
CA LYS A 270 -15.52 1.59 -7.22
C LYS A 270 -15.57 3.07 -7.50
N PHE A 271 -14.55 3.56 -8.21
CA PHE A 271 -14.45 4.97 -8.53
C PHE A 271 -14.29 5.17 -10.04
N TYR A 272 -14.77 6.29 -10.56
CA TYR A 272 -14.46 6.68 -11.93
C TYR A 272 -14.23 8.19 -12.02
N TYR A 273 -13.42 8.57 -13.00
CA TYR A 273 -12.98 9.93 -13.24
C TYR A 273 -13.65 10.47 -14.50
N SER A 274 -14.15 11.70 -14.45
CA SER A 274 -14.69 12.43 -15.60
C SER A 274 -14.24 13.89 -15.61
N ASP A 275 -14.52 14.60 -16.71
CA ASP A 275 -14.39 16.05 -16.79
C ASP A 275 -12.99 16.57 -16.42
N LEU A 276 -11.95 15.94 -16.97
CA LEU A 276 -10.59 16.45 -16.87
C LEU A 276 -10.48 17.76 -17.68
N VAL A 277 -10.30 18.87 -16.96
CA VAL A 277 -10.17 20.21 -17.53
C VAL A 277 -8.82 20.79 -17.12
N VAL A 278 -8.08 21.31 -18.10
CA VAL A 278 -6.87 22.12 -17.91
C VAL A 278 -7.21 23.58 -18.22
N THR A 279 -6.65 24.54 -17.48
CA THR A 279 -6.97 25.97 -17.68
C THR A 279 -6.53 26.50 -19.04
N HIS A 280 -5.31 26.17 -19.45
CA HIS A 280 -4.75 26.51 -20.76
C HIS A 280 -3.94 25.32 -21.27
N SER A 281 -4.19 24.91 -22.51
CA SER A 281 -3.44 23.83 -23.17
C SER A 281 -2.11 24.30 -23.75
N SER A 282 -1.86 25.61 -23.81
CA SER A 282 -0.54 26.19 -24.09
C SER A 282 -0.14 27.10 -22.93
N LEU A 283 1.06 26.87 -22.40
CA LEU A 283 1.66 27.59 -21.28
C LEU A 283 2.89 28.33 -21.73
N GLN A 284 3.11 29.52 -21.19
CA GLN A 284 4.42 30.16 -21.29
C GLN A 284 5.44 29.45 -20.40
N MET A 285 6.73 29.71 -20.66
CA MET A 285 7.80 29.22 -19.81
C MET A 285 7.59 29.64 -18.35
N CYS A 286 7.91 28.76 -17.39
CA CYS A 286 7.67 28.95 -15.95
C CYS A 286 6.20 29.07 -15.49
N GLU A 287 5.21 28.97 -16.36
CA GLU A 287 3.82 28.93 -15.89
C GLU A 287 3.48 27.59 -15.23
N THR A 288 2.60 27.67 -14.23
CA THR A 288 2.02 26.51 -13.55
C THR A 288 0.74 26.09 -14.27
N LEU A 289 0.65 24.82 -14.65
CA LEU A 289 -0.58 24.24 -15.18
C LEU A 289 -1.57 24.07 -14.03
N GLN A 290 -2.79 24.58 -14.19
CA GLN A 290 -3.89 24.27 -13.28
C GLN A 290 -4.84 23.29 -13.97
N LEU A 291 -5.27 22.27 -13.23
CA LEU A 291 -6.22 21.28 -13.72
C LEU A 291 -7.25 20.89 -12.66
N SER A 292 -8.41 20.42 -13.12
CA SER A 292 -9.45 19.86 -12.27
C SER A 292 -10.05 18.61 -12.89
N VAL A 293 -10.56 17.70 -12.05
CA VAL A 293 -11.21 16.46 -12.45
C VAL A 293 -12.34 16.14 -11.48
N GLN A 294 -13.39 15.47 -11.97
CA GLN A 294 -14.45 14.92 -11.14
C GLN A 294 -14.10 13.48 -10.75
N VAL A 295 -14.20 13.16 -9.47
CA VAL A 295 -14.05 11.80 -8.95
C VAL A 295 -15.39 11.32 -8.41
N HIS A 296 -15.91 10.25 -8.97
CA HIS A 296 -17.22 9.69 -8.64
C HIS A 296 -17.05 8.39 -7.88
N ASN A 297 -17.93 8.14 -6.91
CA ASN A 297 -18.08 6.84 -6.27
C ASN A 297 -19.31 6.13 -6.87
N SER A 298 -19.07 5.05 -7.60
CA SER A 298 -20.09 4.25 -8.29
C SER A 298 -20.29 2.86 -7.70
N GLY A 299 -19.70 2.58 -6.54
CA GLY A 299 -19.92 1.33 -5.83
C GLY A 299 -21.03 1.44 -4.77
N SER A 300 -21.00 0.54 -3.79
CA SER A 300 -22.06 0.38 -2.78
C SER A 300 -21.65 0.86 -1.38
N ARG A 301 -20.45 1.41 -1.23
CA ARG A 301 -19.90 1.84 0.06
C ARG A 301 -19.25 3.21 -0.06
N ILE A 302 -19.27 3.96 1.05
CA ILE A 302 -18.38 5.11 1.19
C ILE A 302 -16.92 4.64 1.14
N GLY A 303 -16.02 5.52 0.73
CA GLY A 303 -14.61 5.21 0.68
C GLY A 303 -13.77 6.43 0.37
N GLU A 304 -12.48 6.29 0.63
CA GLU A 304 -11.49 7.24 0.15
C GLU A 304 -10.85 6.71 -1.15
N GLU A 305 -10.51 7.62 -2.04
CA GLU A 305 -9.75 7.34 -3.26
C GLU A 305 -8.44 8.16 -3.24
N VAL A 306 -7.40 7.62 -3.86
CA VAL A 306 -6.11 8.29 -4.03
C VAL A 306 -5.94 8.63 -5.50
N ALA A 307 -6.34 9.85 -5.85
CA ALA A 307 -6.16 10.39 -7.19
C ALA A 307 -4.68 10.68 -7.46
N GLN A 308 -4.19 10.20 -8.60
CA GLN A 308 -2.81 10.28 -9.03
C GLN A 308 -2.73 11.04 -10.36
N VAL A 309 -1.80 11.99 -10.45
CA VAL A 309 -1.55 12.80 -11.65
C VAL A 309 -0.14 12.52 -12.15
N TYR A 310 -0.02 12.10 -13.40
CA TYR A 310 1.25 11.83 -14.05
C TYR A 310 1.45 12.71 -15.27
N ILE A 311 2.71 13.06 -15.56
CA ILE A 311 3.10 13.61 -16.86
C ILE A 311 4.08 12.70 -17.58
N SER A 312 4.15 12.84 -18.91
CA SER A 312 5.28 12.38 -19.71
C SER A 312 5.65 13.43 -20.75
N TRP A 313 6.92 13.45 -21.15
CA TRP A 313 7.43 14.34 -22.18
C TRP A 313 7.31 13.63 -23.53
N SER A 314 6.82 14.33 -24.55
CA SER A 314 6.83 13.79 -25.91
C SER A 314 8.24 13.78 -26.48
N ASN A 315 8.97 14.88 -26.28
CA ASN A 315 10.37 15.07 -26.66
C ASN A 315 11.05 15.83 -25.51
N ALA A 316 12.26 15.42 -25.12
CA ALA A 316 13.11 16.10 -24.14
C ALA A 316 14.56 16.06 -24.62
N SER A 317 15.39 17.01 -24.20
CA SER A 317 16.81 17.04 -24.60
C SER A 317 17.65 15.92 -23.98
N VAL A 318 17.16 15.30 -22.92
CA VAL A 318 17.80 14.22 -22.16
C VAL A 318 16.85 13.04 -21.98
N PRO A 319 17.37 11.84 -21.63
CA PRO A 319 16.52 10.73 -21.21
C PRO A 319 15.63 11.12 -20.03
N VAL A 320 14.33 10.86 -20.16
CA VAL A 320 13.30 11.17 -19.17
C VAL A 320 12.56 9.90 -18.75
N PRO A 321 11.89 9.90 -17.58
CA PRO A 321 10.97 8.83 -17.18
C PRO A 321 9.90 8.52 -18.22
N ARG A 322 9.38 7.29 -18.20
CA ARG A 322 8.15 6.93 -18.93
C ARG A 322 6.98 7.80 -18.49
N TRP A 323 6.81 7.91 -17.17
CA TRP A 323 5.84 8.76 -16.51
C TRP A 323 6.45 9.33 -15.22
N GLN A 324 5.96 10.48 -14.79
CA GLN A 324 6.36 11.11 -13.53
C GLN A 324 5.12 11.52 -12.75
N LEU A 325 4.97 11.00 -11.53
CA LEU A 325 3.94 11.46 -10.60
C LEU A 325 4.21 12.92 -10.23
N VAL A 326 3.23 13.78 -10.47
CA VAL A 326 3.27 15.23 -10.19
C VAL A 326 2.13 15.70 -9.28
N GLY A 327 1.20 14.82 -8.95
CA GLY A 327 0.12 15.13 -8.01
C GLY A 327 -0.41 13.87 -7.38
N ILE A 328 -0.72 13.94 -6.09
CA ILE A 328 -1.42 12.90 -5.35
C ILE A 328 -2.39 13.57 -4.39
N GLN A 329 -3.63 13.08 -4.33
CA GLN A 329 -4.60 13.56 -3.36
C GLN A 329 -5.46 12.39 -2.88
N ARG A 330 -5.44 12.14 -1.56
CA ARG A 330 -6.39 11.23 -0.91
C ARG A 330 -7.64 12.01 -0.55
N ILE A 331 -8.79 11.54 -1.00
CA ILE A 331 -10.07 12.24 -0.86
C ILE A 331 -11.18 11.26 -0.47
N ALA A 332 -12.04 11.67 0.46
CA ALA A 332 -13.28 10.96 0.73
C ALA A 332 -14.29 11.26 -0.37
N VAL A 333 -14.86 10.23 -0.99
CA VAL A 333 -15.95 10.38 -1.96
C VAL A 333 -17.21 9.75 -1.38
N PRO A 334 -18.24 10.55 -1.08
CA PRO A 334 -19.52 10.02 -0.63
C PRO A 334 -20.13 9.05 -1.66
N LEU A 335 -21.00 8.16 -1.19
CA LEU A 335 -21.74 7.23 -2.05
C LEU A 335 -22.60 7.99 -3.07
N ASP A 336 -22.67 7.49 -4.30
CA ASP A 336 -23.47 8.05 -5.40
C ASP A 336 -23.24 9.55 -5.63
N SER A 337 -22.02 10.02 -5.35
CA SER A 337 -21.64 11.42 -5.42
C SER A 337 -20.33 11.61 -6.18
N ALA A 338 -20.08 12.87 -6.56
CA ALA A 338 -18.88 13.31 -7.25
C ALA A 338 -18.22 14.44 -6.46
N VAL A 339 -16.89 14.37 -6.34
CA VAL A 339 -16.07 15.44 -5.76
C VAL A 339 -15.17 16.00 -6.84
N LYS A 340 -15.22 17.32 -7.02
CA LYS A 340 -14.30 18.04 -7.89
C LYS A 340 -12.99 18.31 -7.15
N ILE A 341 -11.89 17.83 -7.69
CA ILE A 341 -10.56 18.04 -7.13
C ILE A 341 -9.68 18.84 -8.10
N PHE A 342 -8.64 19.48 -7.54
CA PHE A 342 -7.80 20.43 -8.25
C PHE A 342 -6.33 20.08 -8.04
N PHE A 343 -5.53 20.19 -9.09
CA PHE A 343 -4.08 20.02 -9.02
C PHE A 343 -3.38 21.17 -9.75
N SER A 344 -2.15 21.42 -9.32
CA SER A 344 -1.22 22.33 -9.98
C SER A 344 0.04 21.57 -10.37
N VAL A 345 0.46 21.65 -11.64
CA VAL A 345 1.75 21.13 -12.10
C VAL A 345 2.71 22.30 -12.31
N ARG A 346 3.67 22.44 -11.40
CA ARG A 346 4.65 23.54 -11.40
C ARG A 346 5.81 23.26 -12.37
N PRO A 347 6.56 24.31 -12.79
CA PRO A 347 7.72 24.15 -13.67
C PRO A 347 8.77 23.17 -13.14
N GLU A 348 9.06 23.18 -11.83
CA GLU A 348 10.03 22.25 -11.21
C GLU A 348 9.66 20.78 -11.44
N GLN A 349 8.36 20.47 -11.52
CA GLN A 349 7.87 19.10 -11.66
C GLN A 349 7.96 18.57 -13.10
N ARG A 350 8.29 19.43 -14.06
CA ARG A 350 8.50 19.11 -15.47
C ARG A 350 9.89 19.52 -15.97
N ALA A 351 10.74 20.00 -15.06
CA ALA A 351 12.13 20.33 -15.34
C ALA A 351 12.96 19.06 -15.56
N VAL A 352 13.98 19.18 -16.40
CA VAL A 352 14.95 18.11 -16.67
C VAL A 352 16.33 18.50 -16.16
N TRP A 353 17.13 17.51 -15.80
CA TRP A 353 18.51 17.72 -15.41
C TRP A 353 19.42 17.56 -16.63
N THR A 354 20.16 18.62 -16.95
CA THR A 354 21.20 18.62 -17.99
C THR A 354 22.58 18.77 -17.31
N ASP A 355 23.19 19.94 -17.41
CA ASP A 355 24.28 20.44 -16.54
C ASP A 355 23.73 21.20 -15.31
N GLN A 356 22.46 21.58 -15.37
CA GLN A 356 21.66 22.21 -14.32
C GLN A 356 20.18 21.86 -14.54
N TRP A 357 19.32 22.16 -13.56
CA TRP A 357 17.87 22.07 -13.74
C TRP A 357 17.39 23.09 -14.78
N LYS A 358 16.73 22.60 -15.83
CA LYS A 358 16.18 23.43 -16.91
C LYS A 358 14.71 23.10 -17.14
N VAL A 359 13.96 24.15 -17.48
CA VAL A 359 12.60 24.02 -17.99
C VAL A 359 12.66 24.15 -19.50
N GLU A 360 12.11 23.18 -20.21
CA GLU A 360 12.16 23.10 -21.68
C GLU A 360 10.79 23.34 -22.30
N PRO A 361 10.72 23.97 -23.49
CA PRO A 361 9.50 23.99 -24.29
C PRO A 361 9.24 22.60 -24.87
N GLY A 362 7.97 22.29 -25.14
CA GLY A 362 7.61 21.00 -25.71
C GLY A 362 6.20 20.55 -25.41
N ASN A 363 5.85 19.38 -25.93
CA ASN A 363 4.54 18.76 -25.71
C ASN A 363 4.63 17.74 -24.58
N PHE A 364 3.63 17.78 -23.70
CA PHE A 364 3.51 16.91 -22.54
C PHE A 364 2.18 16.16 -22.62
N PHE A 365 2.17 14.90 -22.22
CA PHE A 365 0.94 14.19 -21.91
C PHE A 365 0.68 14.29 -20.41
N LEU A 366 -0.58 14.46 -20.05
CA LEU A 366 -1.07 14.48 -18.68
C LEU A 366 -2.05 13.32 -18.50
N TYR A 367 -1.91 12.59 -17.40
CA TYR A 367 -2.76 11.47 -17.04
C TYR A 367 -3.31 11.67 -15.64
N VAL A 368 -4.59 11.38 -15.42
CA VAL A 368 -5.25 11.50 -14.11
C VAL A 368 -6.15 10.29 -13.86
N GLY A 369 -6.01 9.64 -12.71
CA GLY A 369 -6.86 8.52 -12.32
C GLY A 369 -6.46 7.89 -10.98
N GLY A 370 -7.11 6.79 -10.60
CA GLY A 370 -6.80 6.02 -9.38
C GLY A 370 -5.63 5.05 -9.54
N GLN A 371 -4.92 5.12 -10.67
CA GLN A 371 -3.85 4.21 -11.05
C GLN A 371 -2.86 4.86 -12.03
N GLN A 372 -1.66 4.27 -12.14
CA GLN A 372 -0.70 4.70 -13.15
C GLN A 372 -1.19 4.44 -14.59
N PRO A 373 -0.70 5.20 -15.60
CA PRO A 373 -1.10 5.02 -16.99
C PRO A 373 -0.71 3.64 -17.54
N PHE A 374 -1.55 3.08 -18.42
CA PHE A 374 -1.27 1.87 -19.20
C PHE A 374 -0.84 0.64 -18.38
N GLN A 375 -1.34 0.49 -17.14
CA GLN A 375 -1.09 -0.73 -16.36
C GLN A 375 -1.99 -1.90 -16.80
N ASP A 376 -1.43 -3.11 -16.85
CA ASP A 376 -2.16 -4.32 -17.25
C ASP A 376 -3.08 -4.83 -16.12
N LEU A 377 -2.55 -4.90 -14.90
CA LEU A 377 -3.36 -5.20 -13.71
C LEU A 377 -4.07 -3.93 -13.26
N THR A 378 -5.35 -3.83 -13.56
CA THR A 378 -6.16 -2.63 -13.30
C THR A 378 -6.88 -2.69 -11.96
N VAL A 379 -7.14 -1.52 -11.40
CA VAL A 379 -8.14 -1.34 -10.33
C VAL A 379 -9.45 -0.88 -10.97
N PRO A 380 -10.61 -0.99 -10.28
CA PRO A 380 -11.88 -0.43 -10.76
C PRO A 380 -11.91 1.11 -10.80
N SER A 381 -11.02 1.73 -11.57
CA SER A 381 -10.97 3.15 -11.93
C SER A 381 -10.36 3.34 -13.33
N ASN A 382 -10.81 4.36 -14.04
CA ASN A 382 -10.25 4.76 -15.33
C ASN A 382 -9.10 5.77 -15.17
N THR A 383 -8.30 5.89 -16.22
CA THR A 383 -7.29 6.95 -16.36
C THR A 383 -7.70 7.85 -17.51
N LEU A 384 -7.89 9.14 -17.23
CA LEU A 384 -8.12 10.18 -18.23
C LEU A 384 -6.78 10.69 -18.76
N GLN A 385 -6.76 11.11 -20.02
CA GLN A 385 -5.58 11.65 -20.68
C GLN A 385 -5.91 12.95 -21.40
N THR A 386 -4.98 13.90 -21.33
CA THR A 386 -4.96 15.10 -22.18
C THR A 386 -3.51 15.48 -22.51
N ASN A 387 -3.30 16.55 -23.26
CA ASN A 387 -2.00 17.11 -23.53
C ASN A 387 -1.95 18.61 -23.23
N PHE A 388 -0.74 19.12 -23.04
CA PHE A 388 -0.46 20.54 -23.00
C PHE A 388 0.92 20.82 -23.59
N THR A 389 1.11 22.05 -24.05
CA THR A 389 2.36 22.52 -24.65
C THR A 389 2.95 23.61 -23.77
N VAL A 390 4.27 23.65 -23.69
CA VAL A 390 5.03 24.76 -23.09
C VAL A 390 5.78 25.46 -24.21
N GLU A 391 5.58 26.76 -24.33
CA GLU A 391 6.17 27.62 -25.35
C GLU A 391 7.30 28.49 -24.78
N GLY A 392 8.14 29.03 -25.67
CA GLY A 392 9.26 29.90 -25.33
C GLY A 392 10.62 29.24 -25.52
N LYS A 393 11.64 29.74 -24.83
CA LYS A 393 13.02 29.23 -24.89
C LYS A 393 13.36 28.50 -23.61
N ALA A 394 14.09 27.39 -23.74
CA ALA A 394 14.58 26.65 -22.58
C ALA A 394 15.40 27.59 -21.69
N GLN A 395 15.17 27.53 -20.38
CA GLN A 395 15.88 28.38 -19.40
C GLN A 395 16.13 27.66 -18.08
N PRO A 396 17.13 28.11 -17.30
CA PRO A 396 17.39 27.57 -15.96
C PRO A 396 16.16 27.65 -15.05
N LEU A 397 15.91 26.61 -14.26
CA LEU A 397 14.75 26.56 -13.37
C LEU A 397 14.77 27.68 -12.32
N ASN A 398 15.94 28.13 -11.88
CA ASN A 398 16.10 29.24 -10.94
C ASN A 398 15.87 30.64 -11.53
N THR A 399 15.56 30.71 -12.84
CA THR A 399 15.08 31.93 -13.50
C THR A 399 13.56 31.94 -13.68
N CYS A 400 12.90 30.84 -13.29
CA CYS A 400 11.55 30.87 -12.76
C CYS A 400 11.62 31.31 -11.29
#